data_AF-A0A948G200-F1
#
_entry.id   AF-A0A948G200-F1
#
_cell.length_a   1.000
_cell.length_b   1.000
_cell.length_c   1.000
_cell.angle_alpha   90.00
_cell.angle_beta   90.00
_cell.angle_gamma   90.00
#
_symmetry.space_group_name_H-M   'P 1'
#
loop_
_entity.id
_entity.type
_entity.pdbx_description
1 polymer ?
#
loop_
_entity_poly.entity_id
_entity_poly.type
_entity_poly.pdbx_seq_one_letter_code
_entity_poly.pdbx_strand_id
1 'polypeptide(L)'
;LSKCGEDDAIAKELTYVHPEGFCRVVGDIHLRTGETIHINDKGFRDLSVGPRNWTGLIHYRLAWPIFDNGISCVAVHGITTHGDSYQKILHDGERWLTLEKVEETITYEDDDIGFKHVHWKVWDESGKLYEFTGVPLFRWQFPYDSFMFVEQMMEYTMADGTKGYGMGEGGFSFPWQGNGN
;
A
#
# COMPACT_ATOMS: atom_id res chain seq x y z
N LEU A 1 -1.67 -1.21 -13.93
CA LEU A 1 -1.68 0.12 -14.58
C LEU A 1 -3.11 0.62 -14.59
N SER A 2 -3.34 1.89 -14.24
CA SER A 2 -4.66 2.51 -14.36
C SER A 2 -5.18 2.32 -15.78
N LYS A 3 -6.48 2.03 -15.93
CA LYS A 3 -7.10 1.96 -17.25
C LYS A 3 -7.35 3.35 -17.84
N CYS A 4 -7.08 4.42 -17.09
CA CYS A 4 -7.35 5.82 -17.44
C CYS A 4 -8.78 6.02 -18.01
N GLY A 5 -9.74 5.23 -17.54
CA GLY A 5 -11.14 5.36 -17.92
C GLY A 5 -11.77 6.59 -17.25
N GLU A 6 -12.90 7.05 -17.78
CA GLU A 6 -13.61 8.22 -17.23
C GLU A 6 -14.01 8.05 -15.75
N ASP A 7 -14.15 6.80 -15.29
CA ASP A 7 -14.53 6.43 -13.93
C ASP A 7 -13.34 6.13 -12.98
N ASP A 8 -12.09 6.27 -13.43
CA ASP A 8 -10.94 6.00 -12.55
C ASP A 8 -10.63 7.19 -11.63
N ALA A 9 -11.27 7.18 -10.45
CA ALA A 9 -11.18 8.20 -9.42
C ALA A 9 -9.72 8.56 -9.06
N ILE A 10 -8.86 7.58 -8.81
CA ILE A 10 -7.45 7.80 -8.51
C ILE A 10 -6.70 8.42 -9.70
N ALA A 11 -6.97 7.97 -10.93
CA ALA A 11 -6.26 8.50 -12.10
C ALA A 11 -6.56 9.97 -12.35
N LYS A 12 -7.81 10.37 -12.10
CA LYS A 12 -8.27 11.76 -12.25
C LYS A 12 -7.57 12.71 -11.28
N GLU A 13 -7.34 12.28 -10.04
CA GLU A 13 -6.80 13.16 -8.98
C GLU A 13 -5.30 12.99 -8.77
N LEU A 14 -4.75 11.78 -8.90
CA LEU A 14 -3.40 11.48 -8.42
C LEU A 14 -2.45 11.05 -9.51
N THR A 15 -2.73 9.94 -10.19
CA THR A 15 -1.72 9.23 -10.99
C THR A 15 -2.31 8.40 -12.14
N TYR A 16 -1.86 8.67 -13.36
CA TYR A 16 -2.23 7.90 -14.55
C TYR A 16 -1.27 6.72 -14.80
N VAL A 17 -0.02 6.82 -14.35
CA VAL A 17 1.00 5.78 -14.49
C VAL A 17 1.57 5.49 -13.11
N HIS A 18 1.37 4.25 -12.66
CA HIS A 18 1.80 3.78 -11.35
C HIS A 18 2.44 2.38 -11.43
N PRO A 19 3.64 2.24 -12.03
CA PRO A 19 4.39 1.00 -11.96
C PRO A 19 5.03 0.87 -10.58
N GLU A 20 4.45 -0.02 -9.78
CA GLU A 20 4.97 -0.41 -8.48
C GLU A 20 5.41 -1.86 -8.52
N GLY A 21 6.51 -2.17 -7.84
CA GLY A 21 6.94 -3.55 -7.69
C GLY A 21 8.10 -3.73 -6.73
N PHE A 22 8.29 -4.96 -6.27
CA PHE A 22 9.41 -5.26 -5.39
C PHE A 22 10.73 -5.23 -6.18
N CYS A 23 11.80 -4.88 -5.49
CA CYS A 23 13.14 -4.81 -6.02
C CYS A 23 14.13 -5.35 -4.98
N ARG A 24 15.34 -5.67 -5.45
CA ARG A 24 16.46 -5.92 -4.55
C ARG A 24 17.10 -4.58 -4.19
N VAL A 25 17.22 -4.32 -2.90
CA VAL A 25 17.88 -3.14 -2.34
C VAL A 25 19.23 -3.56 -1.81
N VAL A 26 20.29 -2.93 -2.32
CA VAL A 26 21.67 -3.14 -1.85
C VAL A 26 22.32 -1.79 -1.61
N GLY A 27 22.96 -1.61 -0.46
CA GLY A 27 23.65 -0.36 -0.12
C GLY A 27 23.96 -0.26 1.36
N ASP A 28 24.40 0.93 1.78
CA ASP A 28 24.83 1.19 3.15
C ASP A 28 24.06 2.38 3.74
N ILE A 29 23.63 2.26 5.00
CA ILE A 29 23.16 3.39 5.81
C ILE A 29 24.26 3.78 6.79
N HIS A 30 24.76 5.01 6.69
CA HIS A 30 25.73 5.55 7.63
C HIS A 30 25.02 6.39 8.69
N LEU A 31 25.08 5.94 9.94
CA LEU A 31 24.48 6.63 11.07
C LEU A 31 25.44 7.68 11.64
N ARG A 32 24.87 8.72 12.28
CA ARG A 32 25.66 9.77 12.97
C ARG A 32 26.57 9.20 14.07
N THR A 33 26.22 8.04 14.63
CA THR A 33 27.03 7.30 15.63
C THR A 33 28.34 6.75 15.05
N GLY A 34 28.53 6.80 13.73
CA GLY A 34 29.66 6.17 13.02
C GLY A 34 29.39 4.71 12.66
N GLU A 35 28.25 4.15 13.07
CA GLU A 35 27.82 2.82 12.65
C GLU A 35 27.44 2.81 11.16
N THR A 36 27.79 1.73 10.47
CA THR A 36 27.36 1.47 9.09
C THR A 36 26.50 0.21 9.07
N ILE A 37 25.28 0.33 8.57
CA ILE A 37 24.34 -0.76 8.39
C ILE A 37 24.36 -1.16 6.92
N HIS A 38 24.79 -2.39 6.64
CA HIS A 38 24.77 -2.96 5.29
C HIS A 38 23.38 -3.52 4.97
N ILE A 39 22.85 -3.13 3.82
CA ILE A 39 21.56 -3.60 3.29
C ILE A 39 21.82 -4.50 2.09
N ASN A 40 21.19 -5.67 2.10
CA ASN A 40 21.08 -6.57 0.96
C ASN A 40 19.77 -7.34 1.11
N ASP A 41 18.66 -6.65 0.85
CA ASP A 41 17.32 -7.15 1.15
C ASP A 41 16.34 -6.78 0.01
N LYS A 42 15.06 -7.06 0.24
CA LYS A 42 13.95 -6.73 -0.65
C LYS A 42 13.36 -5.38 -0.23
N GLY A 43 12.81 -4.65 -1.19
CA GLY A 43 12.03 -3.44 -0.94
C GLY A 43 11.02 -3.21 -2.04
N PHE A 44 10.23 -2.16 -1.93
CA PHE A 44 9.37 -1.71 -3.01
C PHE A 44 9.97 -0.51 -3.74
N ARG A 45 9.68 -0.44 -5.03
CA ARG A 45 9.86 0.76 -5.82
C ARG A 45 8.49 1.23 -6.28
N ASP A 46 8.14 2.44 -5.86
CA ASP A 46 7.02 3.19 -6.37
C ASP A 46 7.50 4.23 -7.40
N LEU A 47 6.75 4.34 -8.50
CA LEU A 47 6.88 5.36 -9.53
C LEU A 47 5.48 5.85 -9.86
N SER A 48 5.15 7.07 -9.46
CA SER A 48 3.82 7.65 -9.69
C SER A 48 3.90 8.91 -10.53
N VAL A 49 3.13 8.95 -11.61
CA VAL A 49 3.07 10.10 -12.52
C VAL A 49 1.60 10.51 -12.74
N GLY A 50 1.28 11.75 -12.38
CA GLY A 50 -0.03 12.33 -12.63
C GLY A 50 -0.23 13.72 -12.08
N PRO A 51 -1.49 14.16 -11.92
CA PRO A 51 -1.83 15.47 -11.37
C PRO A 51 -1.31 15.67 -9.94
N ARG A 52 -1.17 14.58 -9.17
CA ARG A 52 -0.73 14.59 -7.76
C ARG A 52 -1.53 15.58 -6.91
N ASN A 53 -2.82 15.71 -7.20
CA ASN A 53 -3.75 16.52 -6.44
C ASN A 53 -4.17 15.77 -5.16
N TRP A 54 -3.31 15.84 -4.14
CA TRP A 54 -3.59 15.23 -2.84
C TRP A 54 -4.85 15.79 -2.15
N THR A 55 -5.30 17.00 -2.52
CA THR A 55 -6.55 17.57 -1.99
C THR A 55 -7.80 16.95 -2.59
N GLY A 56 -7.70 16.30 -3.76
CA GLY A 56 -8.81 15.58 -4.39
C GLY A 56 -9.07 14.21 -3.77
N LEU A 57 -8.11 13.69 -3.02
CA LEU A 57 -8.22 12.43 -2.31
C LEU A 57 -8.78 12.68 -0.90
N ILE A 58 -9.84 11.97 -0.54
CA ILE A 58 -10.42 12.03 0.81
C ILE A 58 -9.62 11.13 1.74
N HIS A 59 -9.40 9.89 1.31
CA HIS A 59 -8.67 8.86 2.03
C HIS A 59 -8.03 7.88 1.06
N TYR A 60 -6.97 7.19 1.46
CA TYR A 60 -6.59 5.93 0.84
C TYR A 60 -6.02 4.95 1.85
N ARG A 61 -6.01 3.68 1.44
CA ARG A 61 -5.46 2.56 2.18
C ARG A 61 -4.55 1.79 1.27
N LEU A 62 -3.40 1.40 1.79
CA LEU A 62 -2.39 0.70 1.02
C LEU A 62 -1.85 -0.47 1.83
N ALA A 63 -1.65 -1.59 1.14
CA ALA A 63 -0.90 -2.74 1.63
C ALA A 63 0.10 -3.22 0.58
N TRP A 64 1.37 -3.15 0.94
CA TRP A 64 2.50 -3.59 0.14
C TRP A 64 3.31 -4.69 0.87
N PRO A 65 2.82 -5.94 0.92
CA PRO A 65 3.59 -7.04 1.48
C PRO A 65 4.63 -7.60 0.48
N ILE A 66 5.79 -8.00 1.00
CA ILE A 66 6.70 -8.94 0.35
C ILE A 66 6.83 -10.17 1.25
N PHE A 67 6.31 -11.30 0.79
CA PHE A 67 6.34 -12.57 1.52
C PHE A 67 7.65 -13.34 1.28
N ASP A 68 7.99 -14.19 2.24
CA ASP A 68 9.22 -15.00 2.20
C ASP A 68 9.22 -15.99 1.03
N ASN A 69 8.05 -16.46 0.61
CA ASN A 69 7.87 -17.32 -0.56
C ASN A 69 7.96 -16.59 -1.91
N GLY A 70 8.22 -15.27 -1.91
CA GLY A 70 8.37 -14.46 -3.13
C GLY A 70 7.07 -13.86 -3.66
N ILE A 71 5.93 -14.17 -3.05
CA ILE A 71 4.67 -13.49 -3.34
C ILE A 71 4.79 -12.03 -2.88
N SER A 72 4.29 -11.11 -3.68
CA SER A 72 4.25 -9.69 -3.32
C SER A 72 3.01 -9.05 -3.91
N CYS A 73 2.40 -8.12 -3.18
CA CYS A 73 1.20 -7.44 -3.63
C CYS A 73 1.39 -5.94 -3.54
N VAL A 74 0.80 -5.24 -4.50
CA VAL A 74 0.48 -3.82 -4.44
C VAL A 74 -1.03 -3.75 -4.41
N ALA A 75 -1.60 -3.25 -3.33
CA ALA A 75 -3.02 -2.99 -3.23
C ALA A 75 -3.24 -1.62 -2.60
N VAL A 76 -3.75 -0.68 -3.40
CA VAL A 76 -4.13 0.66 -2.97
C VAL A 76 -5.61 0.84 -3.27
N HIS A 77 -6.37 1.26 -2.26
CA HIS A 77 -7.76 1.68 -2.38
C HIS A 77 -7.85 3.17 -2.10
N GLY A 78 -8.18 3.95 -3.12
CA GLY A 78 -8.25 5.41 -3.02
C GLY A 78 -9.68 5.88 -3.13
N ILE A 79 -10.06 6.77 -2.22
CA ILE A 79 -11.41 7.31 -2.06
C ILE A 79 -11.35 8.81 -2.33
N THR A 80 -12.10 9.27 -3.32
CA THR A 80 -12.15 10.66 -3.76
C THR A 80 -13.56 11.22 -3.64
N THR A 81 -13.74 12.51 -3.92
CA THR A 81 -15.06 13.14 -4.04
C THR A 81 -15.88 12.65 -5.23
N HIS A 82 -15.26 11.92 -6.16
CA HIS A 82 -15.88 11.39 -7.38
C HIS A 82 -16.15 9.88 -7.35
N GLY A 83 -15.85 9.22 -6.23
CA GLY A 83 -15.93 7.77 -6.07
C GLY A 83 -14.61 7.17 -5.62
N ASP A 84 -14.52 5.85 -5.65
CA ASP A 84 -13.33 5.09 -5.26
C ASP A 84 -12.78 4.25 -6.42
N SER A 85 -11.46 4.02 -6.40
CA SER A 85 -10.83 3.09 -7.34
C SER A 85 -9.65 2.37 -6.69
N TYR A 86 -9.13 1.35 -7.38
CA TYR A 86 -8.04 0.53 -6.89
C TYR A 86 -6.84 0.58 -7.83
N GLN A 87 -5.65 0.62 -7.24
CA GLN A 87 -4.41 0.32 -7.94
C GLN A 87 -3.86 -0.98 -7.38
N LYS A 88 -3.74 -1.97 -8.27
CA LYS A 88 -3.52 -3.34 -7.85
C LYS A 88 -2.67 -4.12 -8.84
N ILE A 89 -1.67 -4.82 -8.33
CA ILE A 89 -0.89 -5.82 -9.05
C ILE A 89 -0.33 -6.84 -8.06
N LEU A 90 -0.21 -8.09 -8.49
CA LEU A 90 0.34 -9.19 -7.69
C LEU A 90 1.54 -9.79 -8.41
N HIS A 91 2.57 -10.16 -7.66
CA HIS A 91 3.59 -11.10 -8.09
C HIS A 91 3.40 -12.41 -7.35
N ASP A 92 3.33 -13.53 -8.07
CA ASP A 92 3.09 -14.86 -7.46
C ASP A 92 4.37 -15.59 -7.01
N GLY A 93 5.53 -14.96 -7.18
CA GLY A 93 6.85 -15.54 -6.97
C GLY A 93 7.60 -15.81 -8.26
N GLU A 94 6.90 -15.87 -9.40
CA GLU A 94 7.48 -16.13 -10.71
C GLU A 94 7.17 -15.03 -11.74
N ARG A 95 5.95 -14.48 -11.71
CA ARG A 95 5.50 -13.47 -12.67
C ARG A 95 4.51 -12.48 -12.07
N TRP A 96 4.35 -11.37 -12.78
CA TRP A 96 3.31 -10.38 -12.49
C TRP A 96 1.96 -10.84 -13.02
N LEU A 97 0.93 -10.66 -12.20
CA LEU A 97 -0.46 -11.02 -12.44
C LEU A 97 -1.36 -9.80 -12.27
N THR A 98 -2.41 -9.73 -13.09
CA THR A 98 -3.49 -8.77 -12.88
C THR A 98 -4.34 -9.22 -11.69
N LEU A 99 -4.83 -8.26 -10.89
CA LEU A 99 -5.80 -8.51 -9.83
C LEU A 99 -7.19 -8.08 -10.30
N GLU A 100 -8.17 -9.00 -10.25
CA GLU A 100 -9.55 -8.72 -10.62
C GLU A 100 -10.30 -8.05 -9.47
N LYS A 101 -10.11 -8.57 -8.27
CA LYS A 101 -10.87 -8.17 -7.08
C LYS A 101 -9.96 -7.98 -5.89
N VAL A 102 -10.32 -7.01 -5.06
CA VAL A 102 -9.71 -6.74 -3.77
C VAL A 102 -10.86 -6.56 -2.78
N GLU A 103 -10.72 -7.15 -1.60
CA GLU A 103 -11.54 -6.85 -0.43
C GLU A 103 -10.60 -6.60 0.73
N GLU A 104 -10.86 -5.54 1.47
CA GLU A 104 -10.07 -5.18 2.65
C GLU A 104 -10.94 -4.86 3.86
N THR A 105 -10.40 -5.14 5.03
CA THR A 105 -10.96 -4.75 6.32
C THR A 105 -9.82 -4.23 7.18
N ILE A 106 -9.97 -3.00 7.66
CA ILE A 106 -8.99 -2.32 8.51
C ILE A 106 -9.63 -2.04 9.85
N THR A 107 -9.00 -2.55 10.90
CA THR A 107 -9.24 -2.08 12.27
C THR A 107 -8.22 -1.00 12.55
N TYR A 108 -8.68 0.19 12.90
CA TYR A 108 -7.84 1.31 13.27
C TYR A 108 -7.50 1.26 14.77
N GLU A 109 -6.42 1.94 15.13
CA GLU A 109 -6.09 2.27 16.52
C GLU A 109 -7.09 3.28 17.10
N ASP A 110 -7.01 3.56 18.40
CA ASP A 110 -7.91 4.51 19.09
C ASP A 110 -7.79 5.96 18.57
N ASP A 111 -6.75 6.26 17.78
CA ASP A 111 -6.60 7.54 17.07
C ASP A 111 -7.34 7.58 15.73
N ASP A 112 -8.03 6.50 15.36
CA ASP A 112 -8.80 6.30 14.13
C ASP A 112 -7.98 6.46 12.83
N ILE A 113 -6.66 6.48 12.91
CA ILE A 113 -5.79 6.79 11.77
C ILE A 113 -4.74 5.69 11.58
N GLY A 114 -4.08 5.25 12.65
CA GLY A 114 -3.16 4.12 12.56
C GLY A 114 -3.88 2.80 12.31
N PHE A 115 -3.33 1.94 11.48
CA PHE A 115 -3.78 0.56 11.35
C PHE A 115 -3.37 -0.23 12.59
N LYS A 116 -4.35 -0.84 13.26
CA LYS A 116 -4.13 -1.81 14.33
C LYS A 116 -4.04 -3.23 13.79
N HIS A 117 -4.92 -3.55 12.85
CA HIS A 117 -4.95 -4.82 12.16
C HIS A 117 -5.55 -4.64 10.77
N VAL A 118 -4.98 -5.31 9.78
CA VAL A 118 -5.52 -5.34 8.41
C VAL A 118 -5.82 -6.77 7.98
N HIS A 119 -6.83 -6.93 7.15
CA HIS A 119 -7.18 -8.19 6.50
C HIS A 119 -7.48 -7.91 5.04
N TRP A 120 -6.71 -8.49 4.14
CA TRP A 120 -6.85 -8.31 2.71
C TRP A 120 -7.09 -9.65 2.03
N LYS A 121 -7.98 -9.62 1.04
CA LYS A 121 -8.23 -10.70 0.10
C LYS A 121 -8.10 -10.15 -1.31
N VAL A 122 -7.26 -10.78 -2.11
CA VAL A 122 -7.05 -10.40 -3.50
C VAL A 122 -7.22 -11.61 -4.40
N TRP A 123 -7.86 -11.41 -5.56
CA TRP A 123 -8.09 -12.46 -6.55
C TRP A 123 -7.34 -12.11 -7.82
N ASP A 124 -6.53 -13.05 -8.31
CA ASP A 124 -5.84 -12.90 -9.58
C ASP A 124 -6.77 -13.10 -10.79
N GLU A 125 -6.23 -12.88 -11.98
CA GLU A 125 -6.90 -13.08 -13.28
C GLU A 125 -7.38 -14.52 -13.56
N SER A 126 -7.00 -15.50 -12.74
CA SER A 126 -7.50 -16.88 -12.82
C SER A 126 -8.57 -17.19 -11.75
N GLY A 127 -8.89 -16.22 -10.89
CA GLY A 127 -9.80 -16.36 -9.76
C GLY A 127 -9.17 -16.98 -8.52
N LYS A 128 -7.84 -17.16 -8.47
CA LYS A 128 -7.15 -17.68 -7.28
C LYS A 128 -7.12 -16.62 -6.19
N LEU A 129 -7.51 -17.02 -4.98
CA LEU A 129 -7.50 -16.18 -3.79
C LEU A 129 -6.12 -16.17 -3.12
N TYR A 130 -5.66 -14.97 -2.79
CA TYR A 130 -4.55 -14.70 -1.89
C TYR A 130 -5.09 -13.90 -0.70
N GLU A 131 -4.97 -14.47 0.49
CA GLU A 131 -5.51 -13.89 1.73
C GLU A 131 -4.39 -13.71 2.74
N PHE A 132 -4.32 -12.52 3.33
CA PHE A 132 -3.32 -12.19 4.33
C PHE A 132 -3.84 -11.18 5.36
N THR A 133 -3.30 -11.29 6.56
CA THR A 133 -3.52 -10.35 7.66
C THR A 133 -2.23 -9.59 7.96
N GLY A 134 -2.32 -8.47 8.66
CA GLY A 134 -1.13 -7.73 9.07
C GLY A 134 -1.31 -6.91 10.33
N VAL A 135 -0.21 -6.70 11.04
CA VAL A 135 -0.11 -5.90 12.27
C VAL A 135 1.08 -4.95 12.19
N PRO A 136 1.00 -3.76 12.80
CA PRO A 136 2.09 -2.80 12.76
C PRO A 136 3.25 -3.18 13.67
N LEU A 137 4.46 -2.98 13.17
CA LEU A 137 5.71 -3.06 13.92
C LEU A 137 6.20 -1.67 14.31
N PHE A 138 5.98 -0.70 13.43
CA PHE A 138 6.43 0.68 13.59
C PHE A 138 5.51 1.61 12.80
N ARG A 139 5.36 2.86 13.27
CA ARG A 139 4.50 3.86 12.66
C ARG A 139 5.21 5.20 12.57
N TRP A 140 5.00 5.89 11.45
CA TRP A 140 5.43 7.26 11.23
C TRP A 140 4.28 8.08 10.64
N GLN A 141 4.21 9.36 11.01
CA GLN A 141 3.23 10.30 10.48
C GLN A 141 3.94 11.41 9.72
N PHE A 142 3.46 11.68 8.52
CA PHE A 142 3.97 12.74 7.64
C PHE A 142 2.86 13.78 7.43
N PRO A 143 2.88 14.89 8.19
CA PRO A 143 1.91 15.95 8.03
C PRO A 143 2.26 16.84 6.83
N TYR A 144 1.25 17.19 6.05
CA TYR A 144 1.25 18.21 4.99
C TYR A 144 0.11 19.20 5.26
N ASP A 145 0.08 20.31 4.52
CA ASP A 145 -0.83 21.44 4.78
C ASP A 145 -2.31 21.04 4.85
N SER A 146 -2.76 20.12 3.98
CA SER A 146 -4.14 19.68 3.86
C SER A 146 -4.31 18.16 3.86
N PHE A 147 -3.25 17.43 4.16
CA PHE A 147 -3.21 15.98 4.04
C PHE A 147 -2.18 15.38 5.02
N MET A 148 -2.39 14.16 5.48
CA MET A 148 -1.39 13.43 6.26
C MET A 148 -1.27 12.00 5.77
N PHE A 149 -0.04 11.51 5.66
CA PHE A 149 0.23 10.08 5.51
C PHE A 149 0.56 9.48 6.87
N VAL A 150 0.06 8.29 7.11
CA VAL A 150 0.49 7.42 8.21
C VAL A 150 1.06 6.18 7.59
N GLU A 151 2.39 6.13 7.55
CA GLU A 151 3.16 4.99 7.06
C GLU A 151 3.47 4.06 8.23
N GLN A 152 3.30 2.77 8.00
CA GLN A 152 3.53 1.74 8.99
C GLN A 152 4.33 0.60 8.39
N MET A 153 5.45 0.26 9.04
CA MET A 153 6.07 -1.03 8.78
C MET A 153 5.18 -2.10 9.39
N MET A 154 4.76 -3.05 8.57
CA MET A 154 3.82 -4.10 8.93
C MET A 154 4.49 -5.46 8.82
N GLU A 155 4.13 -6.37 9.74
CA GLU A 155 4.30 -7.81 9.55
C GLU A 155 3.00 -8.38 9.01
N TYR A 156 3.09 -9.07 7.88
CA TYR A 156 1.98 -9.74 7.21
C TYR A 156 2.07 -11.25 7.38
N THR A 157 0.91 -11.92 7.43
CA THR A 157 0.81 -13.37 7.53
C THR A 157 -0.24 -13.90 6.56
N MET A 158 0.18 -14.78 5.64
CA MET A 158 -0.74 -15.50 4.75
C MET A 158 -1.48 -16.62 5.50
N ALA A 159 -2.56 -17.13 4.90
CA ALA A 159 -3.35 -18.23 5.48
C ALA A 159 -2.54 -19.52 5.77
N ASP A 160 -1.46 -19.78 5.01
CA ASP A 160 -0.56 -20.92 5.23
C ASP A 160 0.53 -20.67 6.29
N GLY A 161 0.53 -19.49 6.93
CA GLY A 161 1.51 -19.08 7.93
C GLY A 161 2.75 -18.39 7.36
N THR A 162 2.87 -18.27 6.04
CA THR A 162 3.99 -17.55 5.40
C THR A 162 4.02 -16.10 5.89
N LYS A 163 5.19 -15.67 6.35
CA LYS A 163 5.43 -14.30 6.80
C LYS A 163 5.87 -13.41 5.64
N GLY A 164 5.57 -12.13 5.77
CA GLY A 164 6.04 -11.09 4.89
C GLY A 164 6.14 -9.78 5.63
N TYR A 165 6.90 -8.86 5.08
CA TYR A 165 7.07 -7.52 5.64
C TYR A 165 6.91 -6.49 4.54
N GLY A 166 6.50 -5.29 4.94
CA GLY A 166 6.41 -4.17 4.02
C GLY A 166 5.58 -3.04 4.59
N MET A 167 4.96 -2.26 3.71
CA MET A 167 4.26 -1.04 4.10
C MET A 167 2.77 -1.28 4.25
N GLY A 168 2.18 -0.72 5.30
CA GLY A 168 0.78 -0.36 5.37
C GLY A 168 0.70 1.16 5.45
N GLU A 169 -0.11 1.79 4.62
CA GLU A 169 -0.19 3.25 4.59
C GLU A 169 -1.64 3.73 4.51
N GLY A 170 -1.96 4.73 5.33
CA GLY A 170 -3.23 5.45 5.30
C GLY A 170 -2.99 6.92 4.97
N GLY A 171 -3.75 7.47 4.02
CA GLY A 171 -3.72 8.91 3.74
C GLY A 171 -5.01 9.60 4.15
N PHE A 172 -4.93 10.78 4.75
CA PHE A 172 -6.10 11.45 5.34
C PHE A 172 -6.13 12.93 4.92
N SER A 173 -7.21 13.34 4.25
CA SER A 173 -7.47 14.75 3.96
C SER A 173 -7.91 15.53 5.20
N PHE A 174 -7.61 16.83 5.22
CA PHE A 174 -8.13 17.75 6.24
C PHE A 174 -9.05 18.82 5.65
N PRO A 175 -10.18 19.17 6.32
CA PRO A 175 -10.65 18.59 7.58
C PRO A 175 -11.02 17.11 7.43
N TRP A 176 -10.71 16.30 8.45
CA TRP A 176 -10.87 14.84 8.38
C TRP A 176 -12.33 14.45 8.20
N GLN A 177 -12.59 13.60 7.20
CA GLN A 177 -13.93 13.20 6.78
C GLN A 177 -14.26 11.74 7.19
N GLY A 178 -13.44 11.14 8.06
CA GLY A 178 -13.54 9.74 8.44
C GLY A 178 -12.81 8.81 7.47
N ASN A 179 -12.97 7.50 7.69
CA ASN A 179 -12.21 6.46 6.99
C ASN A 179 -12.94 5.83 5.80
N GLY A 180 -14.16 6.29 5.47
CA GLY A 180 -14.92 5.79 4.32
C GLY A 180 -15.38 4.33 4.42
N ASN A 181 -15.70 3.87 5.63
CA ASN A 181 -16.36 2.58 5.90
C ASN A 181 -17.88 2.71 5.87
#